data_AF-A0A950PUE5-F1
#
_entry.id   AF-A0A950PUE5-F1
#
_cell.length_a   1.000
_cell.length_b   1.000
_cell.length_c   1.000
_cell.angle_alpha   90.00
_cell.angle_beta   90.00
_cell.angle_gamma   90.00
#
_symmetry.space_group_name_H-M   'P 1'
#
loop_
_entity.id
_entity.type
_entity.pdbx_description
1 polymer ?
#
loop_
_entity_poly.entity_id
_entity_poly.type
_entity_poly.pdbx_seq_one_letter_code
_entity_poly.pdbx_strand_id
1 'polypeptide(L)'
;MSLADARTLEALDFASVRERVVEATRTQRGRARALSLGPESSFEAVIDAQRCTAAMRALQDANDFYIMPAVDTQSLTEGAAVGRTLGAPELRSIGDALAAAAAAYRAVRERDDLHEVAATYRPLRELAGALVRAIDERGNVLDRASPALGRIRRAIAHANGEARDRISRILGSSKNAKAIQERIVTLRNGRFVIPVKAELAAAIPGIVHDTSSSGQTLFVEPLGALESNNRVRTLQLEEEREVARILESLSRDVGRDAAQIEINVEMLAALDLLYAKA
;
A
#
# COMPACT_ATOMS: atom_id res chain seq x y z
N MET A 1 13.92 33.75 -23.65
CA MET A 1 13.99 35.13 -23.10
C MET A 1 12.80 35.28 -22.18
N SER A 2 12.98 35.62 -20.90
CA SER A 2 11.84 35.82 -19.99
C SER A 2 11.07 37.06 -20.44
N LEU A 3 9.78 36.92 -20.75
CA LEU A 3 8.90 38.02 -21.19
C LEU A 3 8.71 39.11 -20.12
N ALA A 4 8.88 38.76 -18.85
CA ALA A 4 8.78 39.66 -17.72
C ALA A 4 9.96 39.40 -16.77
N ASP A 5 10.57 40.46 -16.27
CA ASP A 5 11.59 40.35 -15.23
C ASP A 5 10.94 40.10 -13.86
N ALA A 6 11.75 39.75 -12.85
CA ALA A 6 11.25 39.45 -11.51
C ALA A 6 10.45 40.63 -10.90
N ARG A 7 10.88 41.86 -11.17
CA ARG A 7 10.18 43.08 -10.72
C ARG A 7 8.79 43.22 -11.33
N THR A 8 8.64 42.91 -12.63
CA THR A 8 7.35 42.96 -13.31
C THR A 8 6.39 41.91 -12.76
N LEU A 9 6.88 40.68 -12.51
CA LEU A 9 6.06 39.62 -11.92
C LEU A 9 5.62 39.93 -10.48
N GLU A 10 6.48 40.59 -9.71
CA GLU A 10 6.17 41.08 -8.37
C GLU A 10 5.11 42.18 -8.40
N ALA A 11 5.26 43.17 -9.29
CA ALA A 11 4.29 44.25 -9.46
C ALA A 11 2.89 43.77 -9.91
N LEU A 12 2.84 42.67 -10.68
CA LEU A 12 1.60 42.02 -11.11
C LEU A 12 1.03 41.04 -10.10
N ASP A 13 1.70 40.85 -8.95
CA ASP A 13 1.35 39.86 -7.93
C ASP A 13 1.11 38.46 -8.53
N PHE A 14 1.97 38.06 -9.47
CA PHE A 14 1.85 36.77 -10.16
C PHE A 14 2.01 35.59 -9.20
N ALA A 15 2.71 35.80 -8.08
CA ALA A 15 2.85 34.81 -7.02
C ALA A 15 1.48 34.39 -6.44
N SER A 16 0.60 35.34 -6.14
CA SER A 16 -0.76 35.05 -5.64
C SER A 16 -1.61 34.27 -6.64
N VAL A 17 -1.50 34.56 -7.95
CA VAL A 17 -2.18 33.79 -8.99
C VAL A 17 -1.70 32.34 -8.98
N ARG A 18 -0.39 32.15 -8.89
CA ARG A 18 0.23 30.82 -8.84
C ARG A 18 -0.15 30.04 -7.58
N GLU A 19 -0.21 30.70 -6.43
CA GLU A 19 -0.66 30.11 -5.18
C GLU A 19 -2.09 29.57 -5.28
N ARG A 20 -3.01 30.33 -5.90
CA ARG A 20 -4.38 29.86 -6.13
C ARG A 20 -4.45 28.60 -6.99
N VAL A 21 -3.63 28.52 -8.04
CA VAL A 21 -3.54 27.30 -8.87
C VAL A 21 -2.96 26.15 -8.06
N VAL A 22 -1.90 26.39 -7.29
CA VAL A 22 -1.27 25.40 -6.41
C VAL A 22 -2.28 24.81 -5.41
N GLU A 23 -3.11 25.63 -4.79
CA GLU A 23 -4.15 25.18 -3.85
C GLU A 23 -5.24 24.32 -4.51
N ALA A 24 -5.47 24.50 -5.82
CA ALA A 24 -6.45 23.73 -6.57
C ALA A 24 -5.92 22.37 -7.08
N THR A 25 -4.60 22.14 -7.06
CA THR A 25 -3.99 20.86 -7.47
C THR A 25 -4.25 19.73 -6.47
N ARG A 26 -4.29 18.49 -6.96
CA ARG A 26 -4.59 17.28 -6.17
C ARG A 26 -3.44 16.28 -6.10
N THR A 27 -2.41 16.47 -6.92
CA THR A 27 -1.23 15.60 -6.97
C THR A 27 0.05 16.38 -6.65
N GLN A 28 1.05 15.70 -6.09
CA GLN A 28 2.34 16.34 -5.77
C GLN A 28 3.03 16.89 -7.02
N ARG A 29 2.96 16.17 -8.15
CA ARG A 29 3.54 16.62 -9.42
C ARG A 29 2.75 17.74 -10.08
N GLY A 30 1.42 17.70 -10.02
CA GLY A 30 0.58 18.81 -10.45
C GLY A 30 0.91 20.09 -9.67
N ARG A 31 1.09 19.98 -8.35
CA ARG A 31 1.55 21.08 -7.49
C ARG A 31 2.92 21.61 -7.92
N ALA A 32 3.89 20.73 -8.16
CA ALA A 32 5.22 21.12 -8.63
C ALA A 32 5.16 21.86 -9.97
N ARG A 33 4.35 21.36 -10.91
CA ARG A 33 4.09 22.02 -12.20
C ARG A 33 3.43 23.39 -12.02
N ALA A 34 2.44 23.51 -11.14
CA ALA A 34 1.80 24.77 -10.80
C ALA A 34 2.80 25.78 -10.23
N LEU A 35 3.70 25.36 -9.33
CA LEU A 35 4.77 26.21 -8.79
C LEU A 35 5.77 26.69 -9.86
N SER A 36 5.96 25.91 -10.92
CA SER A 36 6.83 26.26 -12.05
C SER A 36 6.16 27.12 -13.12
N LEU A 37 4.88 27.46 -12.97
CA LEU A 37 4.17 28.30 -13.94
C LEU A 37 4.84 29.67 -14.08
N GLY A 38 4.91 30.13 -15.33
CA GLY A 38 5.35 31.46 -15.71
C GLY A 38 4.61 31.92 -16.98
N PRO A 39 4.77 33.19 -17.38
CA PRO A 39 4.20 33.70 -18.61
C PRO A 39 4.75 32.95 -19.85
N GLU A 40 3.86 32.50 -20.72
CA GLU A 40 4.21 31.87 -22.00
C GLU A 40 4.37 32.94 -23.09
N SER A 41 5.34 32.75 -23.98
CA SER A 41 5.72 33.68 -25.04
C SER A 41 5.39 33.22 -26.45
N SER A 42 5.20 31.91 -26.63
CA SER A 42 4.73 31.37 -27.90
C SER A 42 3.23 31.58 -28.03
N PHE A 43 2.81 32.31 -29.07
CA PHE A 43 1.39 32.50 -29.39
C PHE A 43 0.67 31.16 -29.58
N GLU A 44 1.29 30.22 -30.30
CA GLU A 44 0.73 28.88 -30.52
C GLU A 44 0.54 28.15 -29.19
N ALA A 45 1.56 28.16 -28.32
CA ALA A 45 1.48 27.51 -27.01
C ALA A 45 0.41 28.14 -26.09
N VAL A 46 0.21 29.47 -26.16
CA VAL A 46 -0.86 30.16 -25.42
C VAL A 46 -2.23 29.71 -25.92
N ILE A 47 -2.45 29.65 -27.23
CA ILE A 47 -3.72 29.21 -27.83
C ILE A 47 -4.03 27.77 -27.44
N ASP A 48 -3.05 26.87 -27.55
CA ASP A 48 -3.22 25.47 -27.15
C ASP A 48 -3.51 25.34 -25.65
N ALA A 49 -2.78 26.07 -24.80
CA ALA A 49 -3.01 26.05 -23.36
C ALA A 49 -4.40 26.59 -22.98
N GLN A 50 -4.90 27.61 -23.67
CA GLN A 50 -6.25 28.15 -23.48
C GLN A 50 -7.31 27.14 -23.93
N ARG A 51 -7.13 26.50 -25.10
CA ARG A 51 -8.02 25.44 -25.61
C ARG A 51 -8.13 24.29 -24.62
N CYS A 52 -7.01 23.75 -24.15
CA CYS A 52 -6.98 22.66 -23.17
C CYS A 52 -7.65 23.06 -21.84
N THR A 53 -7.41 24.29 -21.36
CA THR A 53 -8.00 24.77 -20.10
C THR A 53 -9.52 24.94 -20.25
N ALA A 54 -10.00 25.48 -21.38
CA ALA A 54 -11.43 25.61 -21.66
C ALA A 54 -12.13 24.24 -21.78
N ALA A 55 -11.48 23.28 -22.43
CA ALA A 55 -11.98 21.91 -22.53
C ALA A 55 -12.09 21.22 -21.17
N MET A 56 -11.13 21.46 -20.27
CA MET A 56 -11.14 20.97 -18.89
C MET A 56 -12.22 21.65 -18.04
N ARG A 57 -12.42 22.96 -18.17
CA ARG A 57 -13.52 23.69 -17.51
C ARG A 57 -14.88 23.12 -17.88
N ALA A 58 -15.10 22.83 -19.16
CA ALA A 58 -16.35 22.22 -19.60
C ALA A 58 -16.60 20.83 -18.95
N LEU A 59 -15.55 20.06 -18.68
CA LEU A 59 -15.67 18.79 -17.96
C LEU A 59 -15.99 18.99 -16.48
N GLN A 60 -15.42 20.02 -15.84
CA GLN A 60 -15.75 20.38 -14.46
C GLN A 60 -17.18 20.87 -14.31
N ASP A 61 -17.64 21.74 -15.21
CA ASP A 61 -19.01 22.28 -15.20
C ASP A 61 -20.06 21.17 -15.39
N ALA A 62 -19.73 20.16 -16.21
CA ALA A 62 -20.56 18.97 -16.41
C ALA A 62 -20.48 17.96 -15.23
N ASN A 63 -19.58 18.18 -14.28
CA ASN A 63 -19.31 17.27 -13.17
C ASN A 63 -18.83 15.87 -13.60
N ASP A 64 -18.21 15.80 -14.78
CA ASP A 64 -17.79 14.57 -15.47
C ASP A 64 -16.30 14.23 -15.26
N PHE A 65 -15.58 15.06 -14.50
CA PHE A 65 -14.15 14.87 -14.29
C PHE A 65 -13.69 15.29 -12.89
N TYR A 66 -12.90 14.42 -12.25
CA TYR A 66 -12.23 14.68 -10.99
C TYR A 66 -10.84 14.05 -10.98
N ILE A 67 -9.87 14.76 -10.42
CA ILE A 67 -8.53 14.20 -10.17
C ILE A 67 -8.55 13.47 -8.84
N MET A 68 -8.34 12.15 -8.90
CA MET A 68 -8.12 11.36 -7.70
C MET A 68 -6.72 11.67 -7.14
N PRO A 69 -6.57 11.91 -5.82
CA PRO A 69 -5.26 12.06 -5.21
C PRO A 69 -4.40 10.82 -5.47
N ALA A 70 -3.14 11.06 -5.82
CA ALA A 70 -2.16 10.01 -6.05
C ALA A 70 -0.82 10.43 -5.43
N VAL A 71 -0.12 9.49 -4.82
CA VAL A 71 1.24 9.72 -4.33
C VAL A 71 2.19 9.84 -5.51
N ASP A 72 3.32 10.52 -5.30
CA ASP A 72 4.42 10.46 -6.25
C ASP A 72 5.06 9.07 -6.22
N THR A 73 5.10 8.40 -7.37
CA THR A 73 5.64 7.04 -7.52
C THR A 73 7.14 6.99 -7.80
N GLN A 74 7.79 8.12 -8.09
CA GLN A 74 9.15 8.15 -8.66
C GLN A 74 10.16 7.35 -7.83
N SER A 75 10.24 7.64 -6.53
CA SER A 75 11.21 6.97 -5.65
C SER A 75 10.92 5.47 -5.47
N LEU A 76 9.66 5.06 -5.65
CA LEU A 76 9.24 3.66 -5.55
C LEU A 76 9.58 2.91 -6.84
N THR A 77 9.29 3.51 -8.00
CA THR A 77 9.55 2.92 -9.32
C THR A 77 11.04 2.86 -9.62
N GLU A 78 11.81 3.90 -9.30
CA GLU A 78 13.28 3.90 -9.40
C GLU A 78 13.89 2.83 -8.50
N GLY A 79 13.45 2.75 -7.23
CA GLY A 79 13.89 1.72 -6.29
C GLY A 79 13.62 0.32 -6.81
N ALA A 80 12.39 0.06 -7.28
CA ALA A 80 12.00 -1.23 -7.84
C ALA A 80 12.78 -1.59 -9.11
N ALA A 81 13.05 -0.62 -9.98
CA ALA A 81 13.83 -0.82 -11.20
C ALA A 81 15.28 -1.25 -10.93
N VAL A 82 15.87 -0.80 -9.82
CA VAL A 82 17.21 -1.24 -9.37
C VAL A 82 17.18 -2.47 -8.44
N GLY A 83 16.03 -3.11 -8.26
CA GLY A 83 15.88 -4.37 -7.53
C GLY A 83 15.45 -4.26 -6.07
N ARG A 84 15.02 -3.07 -5.60
CA ARG A 84 14.42 -2.91 -4.27
C ARG A 84 13.09 -3.65 -4.20
N THR A 85 12.90 -4.45 -3.16
CA THR A 85 11.58 -5.02 -2.85
C THR A 85 10.74 -3.96 -2.15
N LEU A 86 9.56 -3.68 -2.69
CA LEU A 86 8.57 -2.78 -2.13
C LEU A 86 7.66 -3.53 -1.15
N GLY A 87 7.31 -2.86 -0.05
CA GLY A 87 6.30 -3.32 0.89
C GLY A 87 4.90 -3.26 0.30
N ALA A 88 3.96 -3.99 0.89
CA ALA A 88 2.57 -4.00 0.44
C ALA A 88 1.91 -2.59 0.43
N PRO A 89 2.14 -1.70 1.42
CA PRO A 89 1.62 -0.33 1.35
C PRO A 89 2.21 0.50 0.18
N GLU A 90 3.48 0.31 -0.15
CA GLU A 90 4.11 1.01 -1.27
C GLU A 90 3.54 0.54 -2.62
N LEU A 91 3.43 -0.79 -2.80
CA LEU A 91 2.81 -1.39 -3.98
C LEU A 91 1.34 -0.98 -4.12
N ARG A 92 0.62 -0.84 -3.01
CA ARG A 92 -0.75 -0.32 -3.00
C ARG A 92 -0.80 1.10 -3.56
N SER A 93 0.06 1.99 -3.08
CA SER A 93 0.10 3.37 -3.55
C SER A 93 0.39 3.49 -5.05
N ILE A 94 1.20 2.60 -5.61
CA ILE A 94 1.41 2.51 -7.07
C ILE A 94 0.13 2.08 -7.78
N GLY A 95 -0.58 1.09 -7.24
CA GLY A 95 -1.88 0.66 -7.76
C GLY A 95 -2.92 1.80 -7.78
N ASP A 96 -2.97 2.60 -6.71
CA ASP A 96 -3.85 3.78 -6.63
C ASP A 96 -3.47 4.85 -7.67
N ALA A 97 -2.18 5.12 -7.87
CA ALA A 97 -1.70 6.05 -8.90
C ALA A 97 -2.06 5.58 -10.33
N LEU A 98 -1.93 4.28 -10.61
CA LEU A 98 -2.36 3.69 -11.88
C LEU A 98 -3.87 3.79 -12.10
N ALA A 99 -4.66 3.58 -11.04
CA ALA A 99 -6.11 3.74 -11.08
C ALA A 99 -6.52 5.21 -11.32
N ALA A 100 -5.83 6.16 -10.68
CA ALA A 100 -6.01 7.59 -10.89
C ALA A 100 -5.72 8.00 -12.33
N ALA A 101 -4.57 7.60 -12.88
CA ALA A 101 -4.23 7.86 -14.27
C ALA A 101 -5.25 7.22 -15.24
N ALA A 102 -5.68 5.98 -14.99
CA ALA A 102 -6.67 5.31 -15.83
C ALA A 102 -8.07 5.96 -15.77
N ALA A 103 -8.48 6.49 -14.62
CA ALA A 103 -9.74 7.23 -14.49
C ALA A 103 -9.65 8.57 -15.25
N ALA A 104 -8.57 9.33 -15.05
CA ALA A 104 -8.35 10.60 -15.72
C ALA A 104 -8.30 10.43 -17.25
N TYR A 105 -7.56 9.44 -17.75
CA TYR A 105 -7.51 9.11 -19.18
C TYR A 105 -8.89 8.79 -19.75
N ARG A 106 -9.68 7.94 -19.07
CA ARG A 106 -11.02 7.55 -19.56
C ARG A 106 -11.95 8.73 -19.77
N ALA A 107 -11.85 9.75 -18.94
CA ALA A 107 -12.71 10.92 -19.03
C ALA A 107 -12.28 11.89 -20.15
N VAL A 108 -11.01 11.87 -20.58
CA VAL A 108 -10.49 12.80 -21.59
C VAL A 108 -10.24 12.17 -22.97
N ARG A 109 -10.23 10.83 -23.07
CA ARG A 109 -9.79 10.13 -24.30
C ARG A 109 -10.63 10.42 -25.55
N GLU A 110 -11.90 10.79 -25.39
CA GLU A 110 -12.82 11.11 -26.51
C GLU A 110 -12.85 12.63 -26.81
N ARG A 111 -11.97 13.41 -26.19
CA ARG A 111 -11.90 14.87 -26.34
C ARG A 111 -10.67 15.22 -27.19
N ASP A 112 -10.90 15.64 -28.43
CA ASP A 112 -9.83 16.04 -29.35
C ASP A 112 -8.94 17.13 -28.74
N ASP A 113 -9.55 18.09 -28.03
CA ASP A 113 -8.85 19.20 -27.36
C ASP A 113 -7.86 18.77 -26.27
N LEU A 114 -7.99 17.55 -25.74
CA LEU A 114 -7.13 17.00 -24.69
C LEU A 114 -6.31 15.78 -25.16
N HIS A 115 -6.42 15.41 -26.44
CA HIS A 115 -5.82 14.20 -26.99
C HIS A 115 -4.30 14.19 -26.80
N GLU A 116 -3.62 15.29 -27.09
CA GLU A 116 -2.16 15.40 -26.98
C GLU A 116 -1.66 15.21 -25.54
N VAL A 117 -2.39 15.75 -24.56
CA VAL A 117 -2.06 15.61 -23.13
C VAL A 117 -2.13 14.14 -22.70
N ALA A 118 -3.06 13.39 -23.27
CA ALA A 118 -3.31 11.98 -22.98
C ALA A 118 -2.60 11.00 -23.93
N ALA A 119 -1.90 11.48 -24.96
CA ALA A 119 -1.42 10.64 -26.08
C ALA A 119 -0.40 9.58 -25.67
N THR A 120 0.42 9.87 -24.66
CA THR A 120 1.48 8.99 -24.16
C THR A 120 0.97 7.95 -23.16
N TYR A 121 -0.29 8.05 -22.72
CA TYR A 121 -0.86 7.08 -21.80
C TYR A 121 -0.89 5.68 -22.42
N ARG A 122 -0.45 4.68 -21.65
CA ARG A 122 -0.64 3.27 -22.00
C ARG A 122 -1.14 2.50 -20.78
N PRO A 123 -2.21 1.71 -20.91
CA PRO A 123 -2.78 0.99 -19.78
C PRO A 123 -1.91 -0.20 -19.36
N LEU A 124 -1.50 -0.25 -18.10
CA LEU A 124 -0.77 -1.37 -17.49
C LEU A 124 -1.74 -2.35 -16.82
N ARG A 125 -2.64 -2.96 -17.61
CA ARG A 125 -3.77 -3.76 -17.09
C ARG A 125 -3.31 -4.96 -16.26
N GLU A 126 -2.28 -5.66 -16.72
CA GLU A 126 -1.75 -6.84 -16.03
C GLU A 126 -1.18 -6.47 -14.66
N LEU A 127 -0.35 -5.44 -14.58
CA LEU A 127 0.21 -4.94 -13.33
C LEU A 127 -0.89 -4.43 -12.38
N ALA A 128 -1.79 -3.57 -12.87
CA ALA A 128 -2.88 -3.05 -12.05
C ALA A 128 -3.78 -4.18 -11.50
N GLY A 129 -4.11 -5.16 -12.36
CA GLY A 129 -4.88 -6.34 -11.96
C GLY A 129 -4.15 -7.22 -10.94
N ALA A 130 -2.82 -7.39 -11.09
CA ALA A 130 -2.00 -8.14 -10.15
C ALA A 130 -1.95 -7.46 -8.77
N LEU A 131 -1.77 -6.13 -8.73
CA LEU A 131 -1.75 -5.35 -7.49
C LEU A 131 -3.10 -5.43 -6.75
N VAL A 132 -4.22 -5.19 -7.44
CA VAL A 132 -5.58 -5.25 -6.85
C VAL A 132 -5.95 -6.66 -6.38
N ARG A 133 -5.49 -7.69 -7.10
CA ARG A 133 -5.70 -9.09 -6.67
C ARG A 133 -4.92 -9.38 -5.40
N ALA A 134 -3.68 -8.88 -5.30
CA ALA A 134 -2.77 -9.24 -4.23
C ALA A 134 -2.91 -8.40 -2.96
N ILE A 135 -3.29 -7.13 -3.06
CA ILE A 135 -3.22 -6.18 -1.94
C ILE A 135 -4.57 -5.46 -1.75
N ASP A 136 -5.00 -5.31 -0.50
CA ASP A 136 -6.24 -4.62 -0.14
C ASP A 136 -6.08 -3.09 0.00
N GLU A 137 -7.14 -2.40 0.43
CA GLU A 137 -7.17 -0.95 0.68
C GLU A 137 -6.35 -0.49 1.87
N ARG A 138 -5.95 -1.40 2.74
CA ARG A 138 -5.15 -1.12 3.93
C ARG A 138 -3.67 -1.49 3.73
N GLY A 139 -3.30 -1.98 2.55
CA GLY A 139 -1.93 -2.42 2.27
C GLY A 139 -1.61 -3.81 2.83
N ASN A 140 -2.60 -4.68 3.04
CA ASN A 140 -2.39 -6.07 3.44
C ASN A 140 -2.38 -7.02 2.24
N VAL A 141 -1.52 -8.03 2.28
CA VAL A 141 -1.51 -9.11 1.28
C VAL A 141 -2.68 -10.05 1.51
N LEU A 142 -3.51 -10.22 0.48
CA LEU A 142 -4.72 -11.02 0.47
C LEU A 142 -4.45 -12.51 0.25
N ASP A 143 -5.30 -13.38 0.78
CA ASP A 143 -5.22 -14.85 0.59
C ASP A 143 -5.22 -15.25 -0.89
N ARG A 144 -5.90 -14.46 -1.73
CA ARG A 144 -6.01 -14.66 -3.18
C ARG A 144 -4.80 -14.15 -3.96
N ALA A 145 -3.81 -13.55 -3.29
CA ALA A 145 -2.57 -13.10 -3.92
C ALA A 145 -1.83 -14.27 -4.59
N SER A 146 -1.89 -15.46 -3.99
CA SER A 146 -1.48 -16.70 -4.62
C SER A 146 -2.28 -17.92 -4.10
N PRO A 147 -2.47 -18.97 -4.92
CA PRO A 147 -3.07 -20.21 -4.45
C PRO A 147 -2.28 -20.88 -3.30
N ALA A 148 -0.96 -20.67 -3.25
CA ALA A 148 -0.11 -21.19 -2.19
C ALA A 148 -0.38 -20.47 -0.87
N LEU A 149 -0.42 -19.14 -0.86
CA LEU A 149 -0.68 -18.33 0.34
C LEU A 149 -2.04 -18.69 0.96
N GLY A 150 -3.09 -18.77 0.14
CA GLY A 150 -4.41 -19.17 0.63
C GLY A 150 -4.42 -20.58 1.23
N ARG A 151 -3.65 -21.53 0.67
CA ARG A 151 -3.51 -22.88 1.26
C ARG A 151 -2.75 -22.84 2.60
N ILE A 152 -1.65 -22.08 2.67
CA ILE A 152 -0.84 -21.94 3.89
C ILE A 152 -1.68 -21.32 5.01
N ARG A 153 -2.40 -20.22 4.75
CA ARG A 153 -3.25 -19.57 5.76
C ARG A 153 -4.36 -20.47 6.30
N ARG A 154 -5.00 -21.27 5.43
CA ARG A 154 -5.96 -22.30 5.88
C ARG A 154 -5.30 -23.37 6.75
N ALA A 155 -4.09 -23.83 6.38
CA ALA A 155 -3.34 -24.78 7.18
C ALA A 155 -2.93 -24.19 8.55
N ILE A 156 -2.56 -22.90 8.61
CA ILE A 156 -2.28 -22.18 9.87
C ILE A 156 -3.54 -22.17 10.74
N ALA A 157 -4.69 -21.80 10.19
CA ALA A 157 -5.95 -21.77 10.93
C ALA A 157 -6.31 -23.15 11.52
N HIS A 158 -6.14 -24.21 10.74
CA HIS A 158 -6.33 -25.59 11.21
C HIS A 158 -5.36 -25.98 12.31
N ALA A 159 -4.05 -25.76 12.10
CA ALA A 159 -3.01 -26.10 13.07
C ALA A 159 -3.18 -25.32 14.38
N ASN A 160 -3.63 -24.07 14.31
CA ASN A 160 -3.97 -23.26 15.49
C ASN A 160 -5.14 -23.87 16.29
N GLY A 161 -6.16 -24.39 15.60
CA GLY A 161 -7.26 -25.11 16.24
C GLY A 161 -6.76 -26.36 16.98
N GLU A 162 -6.00 -27.20 16.29
CA GLU A 162 -5.43 -28.43 16.88
C GLU A 162 -4.53 -28.14 18.09
N ALA A 163 -3.69 -27.11 18.02
CA ALA A 163 -2.82 -26.68 19.11
C ALA A 163 -3.63 -26.22 20.33
N ARG A 164 -4.64 -25.36 20.10
CA ARG A 164 -5.55 -24.89 21.16
C ARG A 164 -6.31 -26.04 21.80
N ASP A 165 -6.83 -26.98 21.03
CA ASP A 165 -7.58 -28.13 21.55
C ASP A 165 -6.69 -29.06 22.41
N ARG A 166 -5.43 -29.25 22.00
CA ARG A 166 -4.44 -30.00 22.79
C ARG A 166 -4.20 -29.33 24.14
N ILE A 167 -4.01 -28.01 24.15
CA ILE A 167 -3.75 -27.26 25.38
C ILE A 167 -5.01 -27.19 26.26
N SER A 168 -6.19 -27.00 25.68
CA SER A 168 -7.46 -27.00 26.40
C SER A 168 -7.72 -28.32 27.12
N ARG A 169 -7.37 -29.46 26.51
CA ARG A 169 -7.42 -30.78 27.18
C ARG A 169 -6.48 -30.88 28.38
N ILE A 170 -5.30 -30.27 28.29
CA ILE A 170 -4.33 -30.22 29.41
C ILE A 170 -4.84 -29.32 30.53
N LEU A 171 -5.45 -28.18 30.19
CA LEU A 171 -6.09 -27.26 31.15
C LEU A 171 -7.30 -27.89 31.86
N GLY A 172 -8.07 -28.72 31.16
CA GLY A 172 -9.23 -29.43 31.69
C GLY A 172 -8.90 -30.61 32.61
N SER A 173 -7.65 -31.07 32.62
CA SER A 173 -7.23 -32.20 33.46
C SER A 173 -7.24 -31.82 34.94
N SER A 174 -8.00 -32.55 35.76
CA SER A 174 -8.07 -32.37 37.22
C SER A 174 -6.72 -32.50 37.90
N LYS A 175 -5.78 -33.28 37.33
CA LYS A 175 -4.41 -33.47 37.82
C LYS A 175 -3.60 -32.16 37.82
N ASN A 176 -3.83 -31.30 36.83
CA ASN A 176 -3.04 -30.09 36.61
C ASN A 176 -3.67 -28.84 37.26
N ALA A 177 -4.92 -28.94 37.74
CA ALA A 177 -5.72 -27.81 38.19
C ALA A 177 -5.08 -26.97 39.30
N LYS A 178 -4.28 -27.59 40.19
CA LYS A 178 -3.61 -26.88 41.30
C LYS A 178 -2.39 -26.06 40.84
N ALA A 179 -1.73 -26.48 39.77
CA ALA A 179 -0.53 -25.83 39.23
C ALA A 179 -0.88 -24.68 38.27
N ILE A 180 -2.05 -24.74 37.62
CA ILE A 180 -2.52 -23.71 36.70
C ILE A 180 -2.90 -22.45 37.50
N GLN A 181 -2.38 -21.30 37.08
CA GLN A 181 -2.72 -20.00 37.67
C GLN A 181 -4.08 -19.51 37.15
N GLU A 182 -4.26 -19.53 35.83
CA GLU A 182 -5.51 -19.16 35.15
C GLU A 182 -5.83 -20.16 34.03
N ARG A 183 -7.10 -20.53 33.89
CA ARG A 183 -7.55 -21.51 32.87
C ARG A 183 -7.77 -20.84 31.51
N ILE A 184 -6.73 -20.25 30.98
CA ILE A 184 -6.73 -19.59 29.67
C ILE A 184 -5.56 -20.07 28.82
N VAL A 185 -5.80 -20.19 27.52
CA VAL A 185 -4.73 -20.37 26.53
C VAL A 185 -4.28 -18.98 26.10
N THR A 186 -2.99 -18.68 26.26
CA THR A 186 -2.41 -17.39 25.85
C THR A 186 -1.35 -17.60 24.78
N LEU A 187 -0.98 -16.52 24.09
CA LEU A 187 0.14 -16.51 23.15
C LEU A 187 1.34 -15.82 23.80
N ARG A 188 2.53 -16.42 23.68
CA ARG A 188 3.82 -15.80 24.02
C ARG A 188 4.81 -16.09 22.90
N ASN A 189 5.41 -15.05 22.33
CA ASN A 189 6.39 -15.17 21.24
C ASN A 189 5.89 -16.06 20.08
N GLY A 190 4.60 -15.97 19.74
CA GLY A 190 3.99 -16.80 18.69
C GLY A 190 3.67 -18.24 19.08
N ARG A 191 3.85 -18.63 20.35
CA ARG A 191 3.57 -19.97 20.87
C ARG A 191 2.35 -19.96 21.78
N PHE A 192 1.50 -20.98 21.67
CA PHE A 192 0.43 -21.17 22.64
C PHE A 192 0.98 -21.74 23.93
N VAL A 193 0.67 -21.08 25.04
CA VAL A 193 1.18 -21.36 26.37
C VAL A 193 0.06 -21.28 27.40
N ILE A 194 0.34 -21.80 28.60
CA ILE A 194 -0.55 -21.71 29.75
C ILE A 194 0.15 -21.05 30.94
N PRO A 195 -0.54 -20.21 31.72
CA PRO A 195 0.02 -19.62 32.92
C PRO A 195 0.02 -20.64 34.07
N VAL A 196 1.21 -20.95 34.58
CA VAL A 196 1.46 -21.91 35.66
C VAL A 196 2.08 -21.18 36.84
N LYS A 197 1.69 -21.53 38.06
CA LYS A 197 2.33 -21.03 39.28
C LYS A 197 3.78 -21.45 39.30
N ALA A 198 4.70 -20.51 39.51
CA ALA A 198 6.14 -20.78 39.47
C ALA A 198 6.56 -21.88 40.45
N GLU A 199 5.97 -21.89 41.65
CA GLU A 199 6.22 -22.88 42.70
C GLU A 199 5.76 -24.30 42.34
N LEU A 200 4.85 -24.45 41.37
CA LEU A 200 4.30 -25.72 40.90
C LEU A 200 4.63 -26.01 39.43
N ALA A 201 5.60 -25.29 38.85
CA ALA A 201 5.95 -25.42 37.44
C ALA A 201 6.36 -26.85 37.05
N ALA A 202 7.05 -27.57 37.94
CA ALA A 202 7.47 -28.95 37.73
C ALA A 202 6.29 -29.94 37.57
N ALA A 203 5.07 -29.57 38.02
CA ALA A 203 3.89 -30.41 37.88
C ALA A 203 3.37 -30.49 36.43
N ILE A 204 3.74 -29.53 35.58
CA ILE A 204 3.35 -29.50 34.17
C ILE A 204 4.62 -29.54 33.32
N PRO A 205 5.00 -30.72 32.79
CA PRO A 205 6.14 -30.85 31.90
C PRO A 205 5.98 -29.97 30.66
N GLY A 206 6.95 -29.11 30.41
CA GLY A 206 6.90 -28.15 29.32
C GLY A 206 8.11 -27.23 29.25
N ILE A 207 8.08 -26.31 28.30
CA ILE A 207 9.12 -25.31 28.06
C ILE A 207 8.59 -23.96 28.54
N VAL A 208 9.36 -23.26 29.38
CA VAL A 208 9.03 -21.90 29.82
C VAL A 208 9.39 -20.92 28.71
N HIS A 209 8.43 -20.11 28.26
CA HIS A 209 8.64 -19.10 27.21
C HIS A 209 8.72 -17.68 27.74
N ASP A 210 8.11 -17.42 28.88
CA ASP A 210 8.01 -16.10 29.48
C ASP A 210 7.67 -16.20 30.97
N THR A 211 7.89 -15.12 31.71
CA THR A 211 7.65 -15.01 33.15
C THR A 211 6.95 -13.70 33.46
N SER A 212 6.00 -13.70 34.39
CA SER A 212 5.35 -12.45 34.83
C SER A 212 6.34 -11.50 35.52
N SER A 213 6.03 -10.21 35.54
CA SER A 213 6.88 -9.19 36.19
C SER A 213 7.14 -9.47 37.68
N SER A 214 6.20 -10.15 38.36
CA SER A 214 6.34 -10.57 39.76
C SER A 214 7.13 -11.88 39.94
N GLY A 215 7.45 -12.59 38.86
CA GLY A 215 8.09 -13.92 38.91
C GLY A 215 7.17 -15.07 39.33
N GLN A 216 5.92 -14.79 39.72
CA GLN A 216 5.02 -15.79 40.31
C GLN A 216 4.29 -16.66 39.28
N THR A 217 4.21 -16.21 38.02
CA THR A 217 3.55 -16.95 36.93
C THR A 217 4.56 -17.22 35.82
N LEU A 218 4.69 -18.49 35.45
CA LEU A 218 5.46 -18.94 34.29
C LEU A 218 4.50 -19.26 33.14
N PHE A 219 4.84 -18.81 31.94
CA PHE A 219 4.10 -19.14 30.73
C PHE A 219 4.73 -20.35 30.06
N VAL A 220 4.11 -21.51 30.27
CA VAL A 220 4.66 -22.82 29.88
C VAL A 220 3.98 -23.34 28.62
N GLU A 221 4.76 -23.74 27.63
CA GLU A 221 4.32 -24.61 26.52
C GLU A 221 4.35 -26.07 26.99
N PRO A 222 3.20 -26.73 27.16
CA PRO A 222 3.18 -28.11 27.62
C PRO A 222 3.79 -29.06 26.58
N LEU A 223 4.54 -30.07 27.03
CA LEU A 223 5.15 -31.08 26.14
C LEU A 223 4.13 -31.74 25.20
N GLY A 224 2.91 -32.00 25.68
CA GLY A 224 1.83 -32.60 24.89
C GLY A 224 1.29 -31.72 23.73
N ALA A 225 1.65 -30.44 23.70
CA ALA A 225 1.28 -29.47 22.66
C ALA A 225 2.46 -28.99 21.82
N LEU A 226 3.70 -29.38 22.17
CA LEU A 226 4.93 -28.92 21.54
C LEU A 226 4.95 -29.17 20.02
N GLU A 227 4.54 -30.37 19.59
CA GLU A 227 4.50 -30.74 18.18
C GLU A 227 3.50 -29.88 17.40
N SER A 228 2.29 -29.69 17.93
CA SER A 228 1.26 -28.85 17.29
C SER A 228 1.69 -27.38 17.20
N ASN A 229 2.34 -26.86 18.25
CA ASN A 229 2.88 -25.49 18.23
C ASN A 229 4.04 -25.34 17.24
N ASN A 230 4.92 -26.33 17.14
CA ASN A 230 5.98 -26.34 16.13
C ASN A 230 5.41 -26.33 14.72
N ARG A 231 4.36 -27.12 14.47
CA ARG A 231 3.66 -27.12 13.18
C ARG A 231 3.08 -25.74 12.83
N VAL A 232 2.43 -25.07 13.79
CA VAL A 232 1.96 -23.68 13.61
C VAL A 232 3.12 -22.77 13.22
N ARG A 233 4.24 -22.84 13.96
CA ARG A 233 5.40 -21.98 13.70
C ARG A 233 6.02 -22.24 12.33
N THR A 234 6.13 -23.49 11.90
CA THR A 234 6.63 -23.84 10.56
C THR A 234 5.75 -23.25 9.48
N LEU A 235 4.43 -23.38 9.60
CA LEU A 235 3.49 -22.82 8.61
C LEU A 235 3.52 -21.28 8.58
N GLN A 236 3.69 -20.61 9.73
CA GLN A 236 3.88 -19.16 9.78
C GLN A 236 5.14 -18.72 9.04
N LEU A 237 6.26 -19.43 9.22
CA LEU A 237 7.50 -19.15 8.47
C LEU A 237 7.32 -19.39 6.96
N GLU A 238 6.53 -20.39 6.56
CA GLU A 238 6.15 -20.60 5.17
C GLU A 238 5.30 -19.45 4.62
N GLU A 239 4.36 -18.93 5.42
CA GLU A 239 3.57 -17.75 5.07
C GLU A 239 4.45 -16.52 4.86
N GLU A 240 5.34 -16.23 5.81
CA GLU A 240 6.28 -15.10 5.73
C GLU A 240 7.12 -15.16 4.44
N ARG A 241 7.61 -16.35 4.08
CA ARG A 241 8.38 -16.58 2.84
C ARG A 241 7.53 -16.40 1.59
N GLU A 242 6.29 -16.92 1.59
CA GLU A 242 5.39 -16.78 0.44
C GLU A 242 4.96 -15.33 0.24
N VAL A 243 4.69 -14.59 1.31
CA VAL A 243 4.41 -13.15 1.26
C VAL A 243 5.61 -12.40 0.69
N ALA A 244 6.82 -12.66 1.19
CA ALA A 244 8.04 -12.02 0.68
C ALA A 244 8.23 -12.30 -0.83
N ARG A 245 8.03 -13.55 -1.27
CA ARG A 245 8.10 -13.94 -2.68
C ARG A 245 7.08 -13.21 -3.57
N ILE A 246 5.85 -13.03 -3.08
CA ILE A 246 4.80 -12.28 -3.79
C ILE A 246 5.20 -10.81 -3.94
N LEU A 247 5.66 -10.19 -2.85
CA LEU A 247 6.08 -8.78 -2.86
C LEU A 247 7.28 -8.57 -3.79
N GLU A 248 8.27 -9.46 -3.75
CA GLU A 248 9.41 -9.41 -4.66
C GLU A 248 8.98 -9.50 -6.13
N SER A 249 8.07 -10.43 -6.44
CA SER A 249 7.54 -10.59 -7.80
C SER A 249 6.82 -9.34 -8.29
N LEU A 250 5.92 -8.78 -7.48
CA LEU A 250 5.18 -7.57 -7.82
C LEU A 250 6.12 -6.35 -7.95
N SER A 251 7.12 -6.25 -7.08
CA SER A 251 8.15 -5.21 -7.15
C SER A 251 8.94 -5.31 -8.45
N ARG A 252 9.26 -6.52 -8.90
CA ARG A 252 9.93 -6.73 -10.19
C ARG A 252 9.06 -6.31 -11.37
N ASP A 253 7.75 -6.58 -11.30
CA ASP A 253 6.80 -6.14 -12.34
C ASP A 253 6.68 -4.61 -12.36
N VAL A 254 6.62 -3.96 -11.19
CA VAL A 254 6.71 -2.49 -11.08
C VAL A 254 8.00 -1.96 -11.68
N GLY A 255 9.15 -2.56 -11.35
CA GLY A 255 10.45 -2.13 -11.87
C GLY A 255 10.55 -2.28 -13.39
N ARG A 256 9.97 -3.35 -13.96
CA ARG A 256 9.90 -3.56 -15.41
C ARG A 256 9.09 -2.47 -16.11
N ASP A 257 7.96 -2.10 -15.53
CA ASP A 257 7.03 -1.13 -16.12
C ASP A 257 7.29 0.31 -15.66
N ALA A 258 8.36 0.56 -14.88
CA ALA A 258 8.66 1.83 -14.22
C ALA A 258 8.51 3.04 -15.15
N ALA A 259 9.16 3.01 -16.33
CA ALA A 259 9.08 4.11 -17.29
C ALA A 259 7.65 4.43 -17.72
N GLN A 260 6.81 3.40 -17.96
CA GLN A 260 5.42 3.62 -18.38
C GLN A 260 4.52 4.04 -17.22
N ILE A 261 4.80 3.58 -15.98
CA ILE A 261 4.13 4.08 -14.77
C ILE A 261 4.37 5.60 -14.67
N GLU A 262 5.63 6.02 -14.82
CA GLU A 262 6.02 7.42 -14.73
C GLU A 262 5.39 8.29 -15.82
N ILE A 263 5.35 7.81 -17.07
CA ILE A 263 4.63 8.48 -18.16
C ILE A 263 3.14 8.66 -17.83
N ASN A 264 2.50 7.63 -17.29
CA ASN A 264 1.08 7.69 -16.94
C ASN A 264 0.80 8.66 -15.77
N VAL A 265 1.66 8.67 -14.75
CA VAL A 265 1.58 9.61 -13.62
C VAL A 265 1.85 11.04 -14.08
N GLU A 266 2.73 11.23 -15.06
CA GLU A 266 3.02 12.56 -15.60
C GLU A 266 1.87 13.12 -16.45
N MET A 267 1.17 12.25 -17.18
CA MET A 267 -0.09 12.59 -17.83
C MET A 267 -1.14 13.02 -16.80
N LEU A 268 -1.29 12.27 -15.70
CA LEU A 268 -2.19 12.63 -14.60
C LEU A 268 -1.85 14.01 -14.02
N ALA A 269 -0.57 14.30 -13.81
CA ALA A 269 -0.08 15.59 -13.32
C ALA A 269 -0.36 16.75 -14.30
N ALA A 270 -0.27 16.49 -15.61
CA ALA A 270 -0.60 17.46 -16.65
C ALA A 270 -2.10 17.79 -16.64
N LEU A 271 -2.96 16.78 -16.50
CA LEU A 271 -4.40 16.97 -16.36
C LEU A 271 -4.77 17.67 -15.04
N ASP A 272 -4.06 17.37 -13.95
CA ASP A 272 -4.24 18.04 -12.65
C ASP A 272 -3.92 19.54 -12.73
N LEU A 273 -2.87 19.92 -13.46
CA LEU A 273 -2.57 21.33 -13.72
C LEU A 273 -3.69 22.02 -14.53
N LEU A 274 -4.20 21.37 -15.58
CA LEU A 274 -5.31 21.90 -16.37
C LEU A 274 -6.58 22.04 -15.51
N TYR A 275 -6.84 21.05 -14.65
CA TYR A 275 -7.94 21.06 -13.70
C TYR A 275 -7.81 22.24 -12.72
N ALA A 276 -6.61 22.47 -12.19
CA ALA A 276 -6.36 23.57 -11.26
C ALA A 276 -6.44 24.97 -11.89
N LYS A 277 -6.26 25.07 -13.21
CA LYS A 277 -6.37 26.34 -13.97
C LYS A 277 -7.79 26.64 -14.46
N ALA A 278 -8.62 25.61 -14.61
CA ALA A 278 -9.99 25.71 -15.11
C ALA A 278 -10.88 26.43 -14.09
#